data_AF-A0A7J4IYZ7-F1
#
_entry.id   AF-A0A7J4IYZ7-F1
#
_cell.length_a   1.000
_cell.length_b   1.000
_cell.length_c   1.000
_cell.angle_alpha   90.00
_cell.angle_beta   90.00
_cell.angle_gamma   90.00
#
_symmetry.space_group_name_H-M   'P 1'
#
loop_
_entity.id
_entity.type
_entity.pdbx_description
1 polymer ?
#
loop_
_entity_poly.entity_id
_entity_poly.type
_entity_poly.pdbx_seq_one_letter_code
_entity_poly.pdbx_strand_id
1 'polypeptide(L)'
;MSKNKEAEKKDFLISARKSIGPGLTNAPVWVMQKAGKRIWNKRQHRHWRSTNLGLTFKKKQAEQGKNRNVKRVKSGARRRLKDK
;
A
#
# COMPACT_ATOMS: atom_id res chain seq x y z
N MET A 1 -14.05 16.60 8.92
CA MET A 1 -13.65 15.43 8.11
C MET A 1 -14.93 14.67 7.76
N SER A 2 -15.17 14.29 6.50
CA SER A 2 -16.41 13.57 6.18
C SER A 2 -16.34 12.14 6.73
N LYS A 3 -17.31 11.74 7.58
CA LYS A 3 -17.38 10.40 8.22
C LYS A 3 -17.11 9.24 7.24
N ASN A 4 -17.55 9.36 5.99
CA ASN A 4 -17.39 8.32 4.98
C ASN A 4 -15.92 8.12 4.52
N LYS A 5 -15.10 9.19 4.50
CA LYS A 5 -13.67 9.08 4.16
C LYS A 5 -12.89 8.37 5.26
N GLU A 6 -13.36 8.46 6.50
CA GLU A 6 -12.79 7.74 7.64
C GLU A 6 -13.21 6.26 7.63
N ALA A 7 -14.45 5.95 7.24
CA ALA A 7 -14.92 4.57 7.09
C ALA A 7 -14.12 3.78 6.05
N GLU A 8 -13.95 4.30 4.82
CA GLU A 8 -13.14 3.62 3.79
C GLU A 8 -11.70 3.36 4.23
N LYS A 9 -11.10 4.34 4.93
CA LYS A 9 -9.74 4.21 5.47
C LYS A 9 -9.69 3.14 6.56
N LYS A 10 -10.70 3.08 7.44
CA LYS A 10 -10.82 2.08 8.50
C LYS A 10 -10.94 0.67 7.91
N ASP A 11 -11.78 0.50 6.89
CA ASP A 11 -11.96 -0.78 6.20
C ASP A 11 -10.68 -1.22 5.48
N PHE A 12 -9.96 -0.28 4.88
CA PHE A 12 -8.64 -0.55 4.31
C PHE A 12 -7.64 -1.03 5.38
N LEU A 13 -7.60 -0.39 6.54
CA LEU A 13 -6.68 -0.79 7.62
C LEU A 13 -7.05 -2.17 8.20
N ILE A 14 -8.35 -2.45 8.38
CA ILE A 14 -8.84 -3.75 8.85
C ILE A 14 -8.49 -4.85 7.84
N SER A 15 -8.77 -4.64 6.56
CA SER A 15 -8.43 -5.60 5.50
C SER A 15 -6.92 -5.81 5.36
N ALA A 16 -6.13 -4.73 5.45
CA ALA A 16 -4.67 -4.83 5.46
C ALA A 16 -4.16 -5.66 6.63
N ARG A 17 -4.73 -5.48 7.83
CA ARG A 17 -4.38 -6.29 9.01
C ARG A 17 -4.76 -7.76 8.83
N LYS A 18 -5.98 -8.06 8.36
CA LYS A 18 -6.42 -9.44 8.07
C LYS A 18 -5.57 -10.11 7.00
N SER A 19 -5.03 -9.35 6.06
CA SER A 19 -4.15 -9.87 5.01
C SER A 19 -2.75 -10.25 5.50
N ILE A 20 -2.32 -9.77 6.67
CA ILE A 20 -1.04 -10.14 7.26
C ILE A 20 -1.28 -11.46 8.01
N GLY A 21 -0.80 -12.56 7.42
CA GLY A 21 -0.92 -13.90 8.00
C GLY A 21 -0.03 -14.06 9.23
N PRO A 22 -0.31 -15.05 10.09
CA PRO A 22 0.60 -15.42 11.16
C PRO A 22 1.82 -16.19 10.62
N GLY A 23 2.95 -16.11 11.33
CA GLY A 23 4.13 -16.94 11.10
C GLY A 23 5.28 -16.24 10.38
N LEU A 24 6.47 -16.84 10.47
CA LEU A 24 7.74 -16.25 10.00
C LEU A 24 7.71 -15.87 8.51
N THR A 25 7.15 -16.74 7.68
CA THR A 25 7.12 -16.57 6.21
C THR A 25 5.82 -15.94 5.72
N ASN A 26 4.81 -15.80 6.59
CA ASN A 26 3.43 -15.41 6.30
C ASN A 26 2.75 -16.25 5.20
N ALA A 27 3.32 -17.40 4.81
CA ALA A 27 2.72 -18.32 3.85
C ALA A 27 2.03 -19.48 4.61
N PRO A 28 0.85 -19.95 4.18
CA PRO A 28 0.23 -21.13 4.77
C PRO A 28 1.11 -22.38 4.57
N VAL A 29 1.16 -23.24 5.59
CA VAL A 29 2.01 -24.45 5.60
C VAL A 29 1.73 -25.35 4.40
N TRP A 30 0.46 -25.56 4.06
CA TRP A 30 0.06 -26.40 2.93
C TRP A 30 0.63 -25.91 1.59
N VAL A 31 0.80 -24.59 1.42
CA VAL A 31 1.39 -24.02 0.19
C VAL A 31 2.87 -24.39 0.11
N MET A 32 3.58 -24.32 1.25
CA MET A 32 4.98 -24.69 1.34
C MET A 32 5.19 -26.19 1.11
N GLN A 33 4.28 -27.02 1.64
CA GLN A 33 4.29 -28.48 1.43
C GLN A 33 4.06 -28.85 -0.04
N LYS A 34 3.06 -28.25 -0.70
CA LYS A 34 2.80 -28.50 -2.14
C LYS A 34 3.96 -28.06 -3.04
N ALA A 35 4.62 -26.95 -2.70
CA ALA A 35 5.72 -26.42 -3.50
C ALA A 35 7.07 -27.09 -3.20
N GLY A 36 7.18 -27.89 -2.13
CA GLY A 36 8.43 -28.51 -1.70
C GLY A 36 9.53 -27.53 -1.27
N LYS A 37 9.18 -26.26 -0.99
CA LYS A 37 10.17 -25.21 -0.66
C LYS A 37 9.61 -24.17 0.31
N ARG A 38 10.51 -23.51 1.04
CA ARG A 38 10.16 -22.35 1.87
C ARG A 38 9.76 -21.19 0.96
N ILE A 39 8.54 -20.68 1.15
CA ILE A 39 8.02 -19.55 0.38
C ILE A 39 7.95 -18.34 1.29
N TRP A 40 8.68 -17.29 0.94
CA TRP A 40 8.64 -16.02 1.65
C TRP A 40 7.61 -15.07 1.05
N ASN A 41 6.53 -14.77 1.78
CA ASN A 41 5.53 -13.84 1.28
C ASN A 41 5.96 -12.37 1.51
N LYS A 42 6.71 -11.82 0.56
CA LYS A 42 7.17 -10.41 0.57
C LYS A 42 6.04 -9.39 0.71
N ARG A 43 4.82 -9.71 0.25
CA ARG A 43 3.68 -8.79 0.32
C ARG A 43 3.04 -8.76 1.69
N GLN A 44 3.05 -9.88 2.41
CA GLN A 44 2.44 -10.01 3.74
C GLN A 44 3.44 -9.81 4.86
N HIS A 45 4.75 -9.86 4.58
CA HIS A 45 5.82 -9.58 5.53
C HIS A 45 5.97 -8.08 5.84
N ARG A 46 4.93 -7.53 6.49
CA ARG A 46 4.84 -6.14 6.90
C ARG A 46 4.91 -6.06 8.42
N HIS A 47 5.72 -5.12 8.91
CA HIS A 47 5.79 -4.80 10.33
C HIS A 47 5.24 -3.40 10.57
N TRP A 48 4.54 -3.18 11.69
CA TRP A 48 3.88 -1.91 12.00
C TRP A 48 4.86 -0.72 11.99
N ARG A 49 6.11 -0.97 12.40
CA ARG A 49 7.17 0.05 12.48
C ARG A 49 7.82 0.36 11.13
N SER A 50 7.87 -0.60 10.20
CA SER A 50 8.54 -0.42 8.90
C SER A 50 7.56 -0.05 7.77
N THR A 51 6.27 -0.33 7.94
CA THR A 51 5.27 -0.22 6.86
C THR A 51 4.27 0.90 7.14
N ASN A 52 4.28 1.94 6.30
CA ASN A 52 3.29 3.00 6.38
C ASN A 52 2.05 2.71 5.52
N LEU A 53 1.03 2.09 6.14
CA LEU A 53 -0.24 1.77 5.47
C LEU A 53 -1.01 3.02 5.01
N GLY A 54 -0.85 4.15 5.68
CA GLY A 54 -1.49 5.41 5.29
C GLY A 54 -1.03 5.91 3.92
N LEU A 55 0.26 5.79 3.61
CA LEU A 55 0.80 6.13 2.29
C LEU A 55 0.28 5.16 1.21
N THR A 56 0.18 3.87 1.53
CA THR A 56 -0.36 2.88 0.57
C THR A 56 -1.83 3.13 0.25
N PHE A 57 -2.64 3.56 1.23
CA PHE A 57 -4.03 3.94 1.01
C PHE A 57 -4.14 5.14 0.06
N LYS A 58 -3.32 6.19 0.28
CA LYS A 58 -3.29 7.37 -0.59
C LYS A 58 -2.92 7.02 -2.04
N LYS A 59 -1.94 6.11 -2.23
CA LYS A 59 -1.57 5.60 -3.57
C LYS A 59 -2.73 4.87 -4.24
N LYS A 60 -3.38 3.93 -3.54
CA LYS A 60 -4.55 3.22 -4.07
C LYS A 60 -5.70 4.15 -4.44
N GLN A 61 -5.97 5.17 -3.63
CA GLN A 61 -7.01 6.18 -3.91
C GLN A 61 -6.67 7.03 -5.15
N ALA A 62 -5.38 7.28 -5.40
CA ALA A 62 -4.93 7.96 -6.62
C ALA A 62 -5.06 7.06 -7.86
N GLU A 63 -4.69 5.78 -7.76
CA GLU A 63 -4.85 4.77 -8.83
C GLU A 63 -6.33 4.58 -9.21
N GLN A 64 -7.22 4.58 -8.23
CA GLN A 64 -8.68 4.51 -8.44
C GLN A 64 -9.29 5.79 -9.02
N GLY A 65 -8.49 6.84 -9.26
CA GLY A 65 -8.95 8.10 -9.84
C GLY A 65 -9.82 8.95 -8.91
N LYS A 66 -9.95 8.61 -7.62
CA LYS A 66 -10.67 9.43 -6.63
C LYS A 66 -9.92 10.74 -6.32
N ASN A 67 -8.59 10.74 -6.47
CA ASN A 67 -7.74 11.93 -6.38
C ASN A 67 -7.36 12.47 -7.78
N ARG A 68 -8.33 12.77 -8.64
CA ARG A 68 -8.08 13.34 -9.98
C ARG A 68 -7.60 14.81 -9.97
N ASN A 69 -7.50 15.45 -8.81
CA ASN A 69 -7.16 16.88 -8.72
C ASN A 69 -5.70 17.16 -8.32
N VAL A 70 -4.76 16.29 -8.69
CA VAL A 70 -3.35 16.65 -8.65
C VAL A 70 -3.10 17.55 -9.87
N LYS A 71 -3.06 18.87 -9.66
CA LYS A 71 -2.63 19.83 -10.68
C LYS A 71 -1.35 19.27 -11.33
N ARG A 72 -1.44 18.81 -12.58
CA ARG A 72 -0.26 18.42 -13.36
C ARG A 72 0.60 19.69 -13.44
N VAL A 73 1.71 19.72 -12.70
CA VAL A 73 2.72 20.75 -12.91
C VAL A 73 3.17 20.59 -14.36
N LYS A 74 2.91 21.61 -15.19
CA LYS A 74 3.33 21.63 -16.61
C LYS A 74 4.83 21.33 -16.64
N SER A 75 5.22 20.33 -17.44
CA SER A 75 6.60 19.84 -17.60
C SER A 75 7.62 20.94 -17.92
N GLY A 76 7.20 22.08 -18.45
CA GLY A 76 8.07 23.24 -18.71
C GLY A 76 8.52 24.04 -17.49
N ALA A 77 7.83 23.97 -16.34
CA ALA A 77 8.19 24.76 -15.15
C ALA A 77 9.46 24.24 -14.44
N ARG A 78 9.81 22.96 -14.64
CA ARG A 78 10.97 22.32 -14.00
C ARG A 78 12.31 22.64 -14.67
N ARG A 79 12.32 23.05 -15.95
CA ARG A 79 13.55 23.43 -16.66
C ARG A 79 14.11 24.77 -16.17
N ARG A 80 13.25 25.77 -15.92
CA ARG A 80 13.66 27.12 -15.50
C ARG A 80 14.34 27.22 -14.12
N LEU A 81 14.23 26.19 -13.28
CA LEU A 81 14.85 26.15 -11.95
C LEU A 81 16.23 25.48 -11.96
N LYS A 82 16.64 24.86 -13.08
CA LYS A 82 17.96 24.25 -13.23
C LYS A 82 18.99 25.18 -13.87
N ASP A 83 18.53 26.25 -14.51
CA ASP A 83 19.35 27.20 -15.26
C ASP A 83 19.58 28.52 -14.49
N LYS A 84 19.46 28.50 -13.16
CA LYS A 84 19.76 29.63 -12.26
C LYS A 84 20.74 29.20 -11.18
#